data_AF-A0AAN7VAQ4-F1
#
_entry.id   AF-A0AAN7VAQ4-F1
#
_cell.length_a   1.000
_cell.length_b   1.000
_cell.length_c   1.000
_cell.angle_alpha   90.00
_cell.angle_beta   90.00
_cell.angle_gamma   90.00
#
_symmetry.space_group_name_H-M   'P 1'
#
loop_
_entity.id
_entity.type
_entity.pdbx_description
1 polymer ?
#
loop_
_entity_poly.entity_id
_entity_poly.type
_entity_poly.pdbx_seq_one_letter_code
_entity_poly.pdbx_strand_id
1 'polypeptide(L)'
;MEDFGVSYERRRLVLLKIVNFGRIIKPLIFIEAGIHAREWVAPAQALFIIHQLLEVPDNKELIEKVDWIVIPLVNPDGYEYSHSVDRMWRKNRAKGKTCDGVDLNRNFDFHWSQHGSSDYECSSTYAGVSAFSEPESLALSAVIKRYASRTKLYLSIHTAEQCILFPWGYTMEVAENDLELRQLASLVARKVYNISKVEYKVGTSAQTLNIVSGSSRDWAYGVCNISLAFTIELEAHLNTRHCDRFIMPPRKINKVVSEMFEGIKVFYTFIKDKYSVH
;
A
#
# COMPACT_ATOMS: atom_id res chain seq x y z
N MET A 1 -9.03 9.46 14.53
CA MET A 1 -9.45 8.15 13.98
C MET A 1 -10.83 8.30 13.38
N GLU A 2 -11.13 7.64 12.26
CA GLU A 2 -12.41 7.73 11.55
C GLU A 2 -12.74 6.37 10.93
N ASP A 3 -14.00 5.95 11.03
CA ASP A 3 -14.53 4.77 10.35
C ASP A 3 -14.88 5.16 8.91
N PHE A 4 -14.42 4.39 7.91
CA PHE A 4 -14.67 4.69 6.49
C PHE A 4 -15.46 3.59 5.76
N GLY A 5 -15.82 2.52 6.46
CA GLY A 5 -16.59 1.42 5.91
C GLY A 5 -16.63 0.23 6.86
N VAL A 6 -17.16 -0.88 6.36
CA VAL A 6 -17.17 -2.17 7.05
C VAL A 6 -16.72 -3.26 6.08
N SER A 7 -16.00 -4.26 6.57
CA SER A 7 -15.61 -5.44 5.82
C SER A 7 -16.81 -6.37 5.57
N TYR A 8 -16.57 -7.44 4.81
CA TYR A 8 -17.58 -8.47 4.53
C TYR A 8 -18.18 -9.07 5.80
N GLU A 9 -17.34 -9.45 6.77
CA GLU A 9 -17.73 -10.01 8.08
C GLU A 9 -18.05 -8.91 9.11
N ARG A 10 -18.34 -7.69 8.66
CA ARG A 10 -18.82 -6.55 9.49
C ARG A 10 -17.82 -5.99 10.50
N ARG A 11 -16.51 -6.15 10.26
CA ARG A 11 -15.48 -5.43 11.03
C ARG A 11 -15.34 -4.01 10.52
N ARG A 12 -15.06 -3.06 11.41
CA ARG A 12 -14.88 -1.65 11.04
C ARG A 12 -13.60 -1.48 10.22
N LEU A 13 -13.68 -0.70 9.16
CA LEU A 13 -12.53 -0.22 8.40
C LEU A 13 -12.16 1.17 8.93
N VAL A 14 -10.94 1.31 9.42
CA VAL A 14 -10.53 2.47 10.22
C VAL A 14 -9.34 3.16 9.58
N LEU A 15 -9.39 4.50 9.54
CA LEU A 15 -8.27 5.34 9.15
C LEU A 15 -7.84 6.27 10.30
N LEU A 16 -6.57 6.64 10.30
CA LEU A 16 -6.01 7.66 11.16
C LEU A 16 -5.65 8.89 10.33
N LYS A 17 -6.24 10.03 10.71
CA LYS A 17 -5.85 11.35 10.21
C LYS A 17 -4.85 11.93 11.21
N ILE A 18 -3.61 12.11 10.79
CA ILE A 18 -2.56 12.73 11.60
C ILE A 18 -2.30 14.09 10.96
N VAL A 19 -2.93 15.10 11.55
CA VAL A 19 -2.95 16.47 11.04
C VAL A 19 -2.64 17.42 12.18
N ASN A 20 -1.77 18.39 11.93
CA ASN A 20 -1.65 19.56 12.81
C ASN A 20 -2.74 20.57 12.42
N PHE A 21 -3.67 20.86 13.34
CA PHE A 21 -4.83 21.72 13.11
C PHE A 21 -4.39 23.18 12.94
N GLY A 22 -4.18 23.57 11.68
CA GLY A 22 -3.91 24.94 11.27
C GLY A 22 -4.94 25.44 10.25
N ARG A 23 -4.91 26.74 9.96
CA ARG A 23 -5.78 27.36 8.93
C ARG A 23 -5.37 27.02 7.49
N ILE A 24 -4.17 26.47 7.29
CA ILE A 24 -3.60 26.18 5.97
C ILE A 24 -3.89 24.74 5.58
N ILE A 25 -4.45 24.56 4.38
CA ILE A 25 -4.63 23.24 3.76
C ILE A 25 -3.26 22.75 3.30
N LYS A 26 -2.74 21.70 3.95
CA LYS A 26 -1.43 21.10 3.64
C LYS A 26 -1.52 20.03 2.55
N PRO A 27 -0.44 19.76 1.80
CA PRO A 27 -0.33 18.56 0.99
C PRO A 27 -0.52 17.31 1.87
N LEU A 28 -1.06 16.24 1.29
CA LEU A 28 -1.43 15.02 2.00
C LEU A 28 -0.64 13.82 1.46
N ILE A 29 -0.11 13.01 2.37
CA ILE A 29 0.39 11.66 2.11
C ILE A 29 -0.69 10.65 2.54
N PHE A 30 -1.13 9.82 1.62
CA PHE A 30 -2.11 8.76 1.86
C PHE A 30 -1.41 7.40 1.84
N ILE A 31 -1.58 6.61 2.90
CA ILE A 31 -0.95 5.30 3.06
C ILE A 31 -2.02 4.26 3.38
N GLU A 32 -2.00 3.15 2.66
CA GLU A 32 -2.77 1.95 3.01
C GLU A 32 -1.86 0.73 3.12
N ALA A 33 -2.24 -0.21 3.98
CA ALA A 33 -1.52 -1.44 4.22
C ALA A 33 -2.47 -2.59 4.55
N GLY A 34 -1.95 -3.82 4.43
CA GLY A 34 -2.67 -5.01 4.86
C GLY A 34 -3.90 -5.33 4.00
N ILE A 35 -3.88 -4.95 2.72
CA ILE A 35 -4.90 -5.35 1.75
C ILE A 35 -4.82 -6.87 1.44
N HIS A 36 -3.61 -7.45 1.51
CA HIS A 36 -3.45 -8.91 1.51
C HIS A 36 -3.19 -9.42 2.93
N ALA A 37 -3.96 -10.42 3.33
CA ALA A 37 -4.03 -10.91 4.70
C ALA A 37 -2.70 -11.45 5.27
N ARG A 38 -2.00 -12.31 4.54
CA ARG A 38 -0.73 -12.94 4.95
C ARG A 38 0.46 -12.00 5.11
N GLU A 39 0.34 -10.76 4.64
CA GLU A 39 1.45 -9.79 4.50
C GLU A 39 1.66 -9.03 5.82
N TRP A 40 1.88 -9.75 6.93
CA TRP A 40 1.83 -9.20 8.29
C TRP A 40 2.80 -8.04 8.59
N VAL A 41 3.89 -7.92 7.82
CA VAL A 41 4.84 -6.81 7.98
C VAL A 41 4.25 -5.50 7.46
N ALA A 42 3.32 -5.52 6.49
CA ALA A 42 2.71 -4.31 5.96
C ALA A 42 1.85 -3.57 7.00
N PRO A 43 0.91 -4.20 7.74
CA PRO A 43 0.25 -3.57 8.88
C PRO A 43 1.23 -3.10 9.96
N ALA A 44 2.29 -3.86 10.23
CA ALA A 44 3.32 -3.46 11.19
C ALA A 44 4.05 -2.19 10.76
N GLN A 45 4.36 -2.04 9.46
CA GLN A 45 4.95 -0.82 8.89
C GLN A 45 4.01 0.38 9.06
N ALA A 46 2.72 0.22 8.77
CA ALA A 46 1.74 1.29 8.92
C ALA A 46 1.60 1.75 10.38
N LEU A 47 1.54 0.80 11.33
CA LEU A 47 1.54 1.10 12.76
C LEU A 47 2.84 1.75 13.22
N PHE A 48 3.99 1.33 12.68
CA PHE A 48 5.28 1.96 12.95
C PHE A 48 5.29 3.42 12.48
N ILE A 49 4.79 3.71 11.28
CA ILE A 49 4.65 5.09 10.77
C ILE A 49 3.78 5.92 11.72
N ILE A 50 2.62 5.41 12.13
CA ILE A 50 1.73 6.10 13.08
C ILE A 50 2.49 6.41 14.39
N HIS A 51 3.20 5.43 14.95
CA HIS A 51 3.99 5.61 16.18
C HIS A 51 5.09 6.67 15.99
N GLN A 52 5.84 6.62 14.89
CA GLN A 52 6.89 7.58 14.60
C GLN A 52 6.35 9.02 14.47
N LEU A 53 5.17 9.20 13.89
CA LEU A 53 4.56 10.51 13.70
C LEU A 53 3.96 11.10 14.99
N LEU A 54 3.49 10.26 15.92
CA LEU A 54 2.78 10.70 17.12
C LEU A 54 3.67 10.76 18.36
N GLU A 55 4.57 9.78 18.52
CA GLU A 55 5.23 9.53 19.80
C GLU A 55 6.73 9.87 19.78
N VAL A 56 7.36 9.98 18.60
CA VAL A 56 8.81 10.21 18.49
C VAL A 56 9.10 11.71 18.32
N PRO A 57 9.70 12.39 19.32
CA PRO A 57 9.88 13.85 19.29
C PRO A 57 10.68 14.36 18.09
N ASP A 58 11.70 13.61 17.67
CA ASP A 58 12.58 13.98 16.55
C ASP A 58 11.85 14.02 15.20
N ASN A 59 10.67 13.41 15.11
CA ASN A 59 9.86 13.37 13.89
C ASN A 59 8.68 14.34 13.93
N LYS A 60 8.57 15.23 14.94
CA LYS A 60 7.46 16.19 15.03
C LYS A 60 7.34 17.08 13.80
N GLU A 61 8.45 17.42 13.15
CA GLU A 61 8.43 18.22 11.92
C GLU A 61 7.64 17.57 10.78
N LEU A 62 7.53 16.23 10.76
CA LEU A 62 6.88 15.48 9.68
C LEU A 62 5.38 15.80 9.54
N ILE A 63 4.74 16.30 10.61
CA ILE A 63 3.30 16.64 10.62
C ILE A 63 3.04 18.16 10.53
N GLU A 64 4.10 18.97 10.54
CA GLU A 64 3.99 20.43 10.51
C GLU A 64 3.62 20.94 9.13
N LYS A 65 4.23 20.38 8.07
CA LYS A 65 4.06 20.86 6.68
C LYS A 65 3.25 19.91 5.80
N VAL A 66 3.10 18.64 6.20
CA VAL A 66 2.37 17.62 5.45
C VAL A 66 1.36 16.94 6.38
N ASP A 67 0.16 16.71 5.87
CA ASP A 67 -0.86 15.90 6.55
C ASP A 67 -0.74 14.43 6.16
N TRP A 68 -1.14 13.53 7.05
CA TRP A 68 -1.06 12.09 6.80
C TRP A 68 -2.42 11.43 7.01
N ILE A 69 -2.78 10.54 6.10
CA ILE A 69 -3.83 9.55 6.29
C ILE A 69 -3.20 8.18 6.22
N VAL A 70 -3.40 7.38 7.26
CA VAL A 70 -2.88 6.02 7.34
C VAL A 70 -4.01 5.04 7.63
N ILE A 71 -4.19 4.06 6.75
CA ILE A 71 -5.07 2.90 6.93
C ILE A 71 -4.17 1.70 7.21
N PRO A 72 -4.05 1.27 8.48
CA PRO A 72 -3.11 0.20 8.83
C PRO A 72 -3.57 -1.19 8.37
N LEU A 73 -4.88 -1.37 8.13
CA LEU A 73 -5.44 -2.67 7.77
C LEU A 73 -6.68 -2.52 6.91
N VAL A 74 -6.53 -2.80 5.60
CA VAL A 74 -7.64 -2.77 4.63
C VAL A 74 -8.48 -4.05 4.68
N ASN A 75 -7.86 -5.20 4.97
CA ASN A 75 -8.51 -6.52 4.96
C ASN A 75 -8.53 -7.16 6.36
N PRO A 76 -9.35 -6.66 7.30
CA PRO A 76 -9.38 -7.16 8.67
C PRO A 76 -9.87 -8.61 8.76
N ASP A 77 -10.79 -9.02 7.89
CA ASP A 77 -11.35 -10.38 7.92
C ASP A 77 -10.32 -11.41 7.47
N GLY A 78 -9.64 -11.15 6.35
CA GLY A 78 -8.57 -12.00 5.88
C GLY A 78 -7.41 -12.02 6.88
N TYR A 79 -7.06 -10.87 7.47
CA TYR A 79 -6.01 -10.79 8.47
C TYR A 79 -6.31 -11.68 9.69
N GLU A 80 -7.52 -11.59 10.26
CA GLU A 80 -7.96 -12.46 11.36
C GLU A 80 -7.91 -13.94 10.96
N TYR A 81 -8.38 -14.27 9.76
CA TYR A 81 -8.33 -15.64 9.23
C TYR A 81 -6.89 -16.16 9.09
N SER A 82 -5.94 -15.27 8.78
CA SER A 82 -4.53 -15.64 8.72
C SER A 82 -3.87 -15.91 10.06
N HIS A 83 -4.43 -15.37 11.15
CA HIS A 83 -3.97 -15.67 12.51
C HIS A 83 -4.57 -16.96 13.06
N SER A 84 -5.82 -17.25 12.73
CA SER A 84 -6.61 -18.30 13.38
C SER A 84 -6.77 -19.58 12.56
N VAL A 85 -6.69 -19.51 11.22
CA VAL A 85 -7.03 -20.65 10.33
C VAL A 85 -5.97 -20.95 9.29
N ASP A 86 -5.62 -19.99 8.42
CA ASP A 86 -4.66 -20.20 7.33
C ASP A 86 -3.68 -19.03 7.22
N ARG A 87 -2.47 -19.23 7.76
CA ARG A 87 -1.38 -18.25 7.74
C ARG A 87 -1.07 -17.70 6.35
N MET A 88 -1.32 -18.48 5.30
CA MET A 88 -1.01 -18.13 3.92
C MET A 88 -2.19 -17.53 3.15
N TRP A 89 -3.32 -17.30 3.83
CA TRP A 89 -4.49 -16.64 3.25
C TRP A 89 -4.15 -15.24 2.74
N ARG A 90 -4.60 -14.92 1.52
CA ARG A 90 -4.29 -13.64 0.84
C ARG A 90 -5.52 -12.75 0.70
N LYS A 91 -6.62 -13.34 0.25
CA LYS A 91 -7.85 -12.65 -0.19
C LYS A 91 -8.63 -12.05 0.99
N ASN A 92 -9.74 -11.37 0.73
CA ASN A 92 -10.73 -11.10 1.78
C ASN A 92 -11.51 -12.39 2.15
N ARG A 93 -12.63 -12.25 2.88
CA ARG A 93 -13.45 -13.38 3.34
C ARG A 93 -14.88 -13.41 2.78
N ALA A 94 -15.11 -12.76 1.63
CA ALA A 94 -16.38 -12.86 0.94
C ALA A 94 -16.73 -14.30 0.55
N LYS A 95 -18.02 -14.66 0.61
CA LYS A 95 -18.47 -16.00 0.22
C LYS A 95 -18.61 -16.12 -1.28
N GLY A 96 -17.85 -17.04 -1.86
CA GLY A 96 -17.97 -17.43 -3.28
C GLY A 96 -18.90 -18.64 -3.45
N LYS A 97 -19.09 -19.07 -4.70
CA LYS A 97 -19.86 -20.28 -5.02
C LYS A 97 -19.07 -21.56 -4.75
N THR A 98 -17.79 -21.54 -5.10
CA THR A 98 -16.86 -22.67 -4.99
C THR A 98 -15.76 -22.39 -3.98
N CYS A 99 -15.20 -21.17 -3.97
CA CYS A 99 -14.12 -20.77 -3.08
C CYS A 99 -14.34 -19.37 -2.52
N ASP A 100 -14.03 -19.19 -1.23
CA ASP A 100 -14.15 -17.90 -0.56
C ASP A 100 -13.08 -16.91 -1.01
N GLY A 101 -13.44 -15.63 -0.99
CA GLY A 101 -12.58 -14.46 -1.05
C GLY A 101 -12.27 -13.94 -2.46
N VAL A 102 -11.92 -12.67 -2.53
CA VAL A 102 -11.46 -11.94 -3.71
C VAL A 102 -10.10 -11.30 -3.40
N ASP A 103 -9.22 -11.24 -4.40
CA ASP A 103 -8.00 -10.45 -4.31
C ASP A 103 -8.37 -8.97 -4.42
N LEU A 104 -8.39 -8.29 -3.28
CA LEU A 104 -8.76 -6.88 -3.18
C LEU A 104 -7.88 -5.98 -4.07
N ASN A 105 -6.63 -6.36 -4.34
CA ASN A 105 -5.72 -5.61 -5.21
C ASN A 105 -5.79 -6.07 -6.69
N ARG A 106 -6.89 -6.75 -7.06
CA ARG A 106 -7.34 -6.99 -8.44
C ARG A 106 -8.77 -6.45 -8.67
N ASN A 107 -9.37 -5.84 -7.65
CA ASN A 107 -10.79 -5.49 -7.62
C ASN A 107 -11.06 -3.98 -7.85
N PHE A 108 -10.07 -3.20 -8.28
CA PHE A 108 -10.25 -1.77 -8.58
C PHE A 108 -10.69 -1.53 -10.04
N ASP A 109 -11.56 -0.55 -10.26
CA ASP A 109 -12.11 -0.19 -11.58
C ASP A 109 -11.14 0.61 -12.45
N PHE A 110 -9.99 0.01 -12.76
CA PHE A 110 -9.02 0.54 -13.71
C PHE A 110 -8.32 -0.62 -14.41
N HIS A 111 -8.63 -0.78 -15.70
CA HIS A 111 -8.30 -1.98 -16.49
C HIS A 111 -8.77 -3.29 -15.83
N TRP A 112 -9.84 -3.25 -15.03
CA TRP A 112 -10.28 -4.38 -14.20
C TRP A 112 -10.41 -5.67 -15.01
N SER A 113 -9.79 -6.72 -14.48
CA SER A 113 -9.80 -8.06 -15.03
C SER A 113 -9.37 -8.22 -16.50
N GLN A 114 -8.58 -7.29 -17.04
CA GLN A 114 -8.06 -7.40 -18.40
C GLN A 114 -6.85 -8.36 -18.47
N HIS A 115 -5.89 -8.22 -17.56
CA HIS A 115 -4.65 -9.00 -17.54
C HIS A 115 -4.16 -9.27 -16.10
N GLY A 116 -3.45 -10.38 -15.88
CA GLY A 116 -2.76 -10.66 -14.61
C GLY A 116 -3.65 -10.85 -13.37
N SER A 117 -4.94 -11.04 -13.60
CA SER A 117 -5.95 -11.45 -12.63
C SER A 117 -6.63 -12.73 -13.12
N SER A 118 -7.38 -13.38 -12.25
CA SER A 118 -8.14 -14.58 -12.61
C SER A 118 -9.64 -14.34 -12.43
N ASP A 119 -10.45 -14.99 -13.26
CA ASP A 119 -11.90 -15.12 -13.13
C ASP A 119 -12.31 -16.39 -12.36
N TYR A 120 -11.34 -17.25 -12.01
CA TYR A 120 -11.57 -18.47 -11.25
C TYR A 120 -11.52 -18.19 -9.74
N GLU A 121 -12.64 -18.40 -9.05
CA GLU A 121 -12.82 -18.07 -7.61
C GLU A 121 -11.72 -18.65 -6.70
N CYS A 122 -11.22 -19.85 -6.99
CA CYS A 122 -10.20 -20.50 -6.15
C CYS A 122 -8.78 -19.95 -6.39
N SER A 123 -8.58 -19.12 -7.41
CA SER A 123 -7.30 -18.45 -7.63
C SER A 123 -6.99 -17.46 -6.52
N SER A 124 -5.71 -17.37 -6.14
CA SER A 124 -5.22 -16.34 -5.22
C SER A 124 -5.29 -14.92 -5.79
N THR A 125 -5.47 -14.79 -7.11
CA THR A 125 -5.59 -13.52 -7.85
C THR A 125 -6.99 -13.32 -8.45
N TYR A 126 -8.00 -14.00 -7.89
CA TYR A 126 -9.39 -13.86 -8.33
C TYR A 126 -9.86 -12.39 -8.22
N ALA A 127 -10.32 -11.81 -9.33
CA ALA A 127 -10.63 -10.38 -9.44
C ALA A 127 -11.98 -9.96 -8.86
N GLY A 128 -12.83 -10.93 -8.48
CA GLY A 128 -14.23 -10.70 -8.10
C GLY A 128 -15.19 -10.82 -9.29
N VAL A 129 -16.48 -10.65 -9.03
CA VAL A 129 -17.53 -10.73 -10.06
C VAL A 129 -17.70 -9.44 -10.87
N SER A 130 -17.22 -8.32 -10.31
CA SER A 130 -17.16 -7.01 -10.95
C SER A 130 -16.09 -6.18 -10.25
N ALA A 131 -15.65 -5.07 -10.87
CA ALA A 131 -14.87 -4.08 -10.16
C ALA A 131 -15.64 -3.56 -8.93
N PHE A 132 -14.93 -3.34 -7.83
CA PHE A 132 -15.48 -2.95 -6.53
C PHE A 132 -16.61 -3.84 -6.01
N SER A 133 -16.59 -5.13 -6.35
CA SER A 133 -17.55 -6.10 -5.79
C SER A 133 -17.39 -6.25 -4.27
N GLU A 134 -16.20 -6.00 -3.74
CA GLU A 134 -15.90 -6.20 -2.34
C GLU A 134 -16.15 -4.92 -1.52
N PRO A 135 -16.76 -5.03 -0.32
CA PRO A 135 -17.01 -3.87 0.51
C PRO A 135 -15.73 -3.16 0.95
N GLU A 136 -14.62 -3.89 1.11
CA GLU A 136 -13.32 -3.31 1.48
C GLU A 136 -12.72 -2.47 0.35
N SER A 137 -12.70 -2.98 -0.89
CA SER A 137 -12.15 -2.24 -2.05
C SER A 137 -13.04 -1.05 -2.41
N LEU A 138 -14.37 -1.22 -2.34
CA LEU A 138 -15.32 -0.14 -2.55
C LEU A 138 -15.13 0.99 -1.53
N ALA A 139 -15.06 0.67 -0.23
CA ALA A 139 -14.82 1.64 0.83
C ALA A 139 -13.47 2.33 0.69
N LEU A 140 -12.41 1.57 0.36
CA LEU A 140 -11.08 2.12 0.13
C LEU A 140 -11.07 3.10 -1.07
N SER A 141 -11.75 2.74 -2.16
CA SER A 141 -11.88 3.63 -3.32
C SER A 141 -12.58 4.94 -2.97
N ALA A 142 -13.65 4.88 -2.19
CA ALA A 142 -14.43 6.06 -1.80
C ALA A 142 -13.58 7.01 -0.94
N VAL A 143 -12.78 6.49 -0.02
CA VAL A 143 -11.94 7.32 0.84
C VAL A 143 -10.72 7.88 0.10
N ILE A 144 -10.09 7.12 -0.82
CA ILE A 144 -9.03 7.67 -1.68
C ILE A 144 -9.59 8.84 -2.51
N LYS A 145 -10.75 8.65 -3.16
CA LYS A 145 -11.44 9.70 -3.94
C LYS A 145 -11.74 10.94 -3.10
N ARG A 146 -12.24 10.75 -1.86
CA ARG A 146 -12.55 11.84 -0.93
C ARG A 146 -11.35 12.75 -0.66
N TYR A 147 -10.14 12.19 -0.64
CA TYR A 147 -8.91 12.93 -0.32
C TYR A 147 -8.02 13.21 -1.55
N ALA A 148 -8.43 12.79 -2.75
CA ALA A 148 -7.61 12.80 -3.96
C ALA A 148 -7.04 14.19 -4.30
N SER A 149 -7.87 15.24 -4.25
CA SER A 149 -7.45 16.61 -4.62
C SER A 149 -6.27 17.16 -3.77
N ARG A 150 -6.17 16.70 -2.52
CA ARG A 150 -5.09 17.07 -1.59
C ARG A 150 -3.93 16.09 -1.60
N THR A 151 -4.18 14.83 -1.96
CA THR A 151 -3.19 13.76 -1.90
C THR A 151 -2.12 14.01 -2.95
N LYS A 152 -0.89 14.23 -2.49
CA LYS A 152 0.28 14.41 -3.37
C LYS A 152 1.09 13.13 -3.49
N LEU A 153 0.91 12.18 -2.56
CA LEU A 153 1.54 10.87 -2.57
C LEU A 153 0.55 9.81 -2.09
N TYR A 154 0.41 8.74 -2.86
CA TYR A 154 -0.28 7.52 -2.47
C TYR A 154 0.75 6.39 -2.30
N LEU A 155 0.76 5.73 -1.14
CA LEU A 155 1.59 4.56 -0.85
C LEU A 155 0.70 3.37 -0.50
N SER A 156 0.84 2.30 -1.29
CA SER A 156 0.29 0.98 -1.00
C SER A 156 1.40 0.09 -0.44
N ILE A 157 1.30 -0.32 0.82
CA ILE A 157 2.34 -1.10 1.51
C ILE A 157 2.00 -2.59 1.48
N HIS A 158 2.94 -3.37 0.96
CA HIS A 158 2.89 -4.80 0.74
C HIS A 158 4.16 -5.49 1.25
N THR A 159 4.16 -6.82 1.26
CA THR A 159 5.37 -7.65 1.42
C THR A 159 5.13 -8.97 0.66
N ALA A 160 6.08 -9.61 -0.02
CA ALA A 160 7.51 -9.49 0.20
C ALA A 160 8.33 -9.71 -1.08
N GLU A 161 8.69 -8.61 -1.76
CA GLU A 161 9.48 -8.64 -3.02
C GLU A 161 10.71 -7.72 -3.01
N GLN A 162 10.90 -6.88 -1.97
CA GLN A 162 11.95 -5.84 -1.95
C GLN A 162 11.90 -4.94 -3.20
N CYS A 163 10.74 -4.36 -3.47
CA CYS A 163 10.51 -3.53 -4.64
C CYS A 163 9.83 -2.21 -4.25
N ILE A 164 10.19 -1.13 -4.95
CA ILE A 164 9.45 0.12 -4.97
C ILE A 164 8.89 0.26 -6.38
N LEU A 165 7.61 -0.05 -6.50
CA LEU A 165 6.91 -0.13 -7.77
C LEU A 165 6.06 1.12 -7.97
N PHE A 166 5.91 1.52 -9.22
CA PHE A 166 5.02 2.60 -9.63
C PHE A 166 4.24 2.19 -10.88
N PRO A 167 3.26 3.00 -11.33
CA PRO A 167 2.51 2.70 -12.53
C PRO A 167 3.39 2.52 -13.77
N TRP A 168 3.01 1.68 -14.72
CA TRP A 168 1.79 0.87 -14.71
C TRP A 168 2.03 -0.57 -14.25
N GLY A 169 0.99 -1.19 -13.73
CA GLY A 169 0.88 -2.64 -13.55
C GLY A 169 0.17 -3.31 -14.71
N TYR A 170 -0.84 -2.67 -15.31
CA TYR A 170 -1.68 -3.31 -16.33
C TYR A 170 -1.03 -3.43 -17.72
N THR A 171 0.06 -2.71 -17.98
CA THR A 171 0.76 -2.65 -19.28
C THR A 171 2.27 -2.49 -19.11
N MET A 172 3.04 -2.89 -20.12
CA MET A 172 4.49 -2.67 -20.20
C MET A 172 4.87 -1.24 -20.59
N GLU A 173 3.90 -0.45 -21.05
CA GLU A 173 4.06 0.99 -21.26
C GLU A 173 4.34 1.72 -19.95
N VAL A 174 4.97 2.88 -20.07
CA VAL A 174 5.34 3.73 -18.93
C VAL A 174 4.36 4.89 -18.79
N ALA A 175 4.18 5.38 -17.57
CA ALA A 175 3.35 6.55 -17.31
C ALA A 175 4.03 7.85 -17.78
N GLU A 176 3.24 8.91 -18.00
CA GLU A 176 3.75 10.18 -18.53
C GLU A 176 4.88 10.78 -17.67
N ASN A 177 4.79 10.64 -16.35
CA ASN A 177 5.80 11.08 -15.40
C ASN A 177 6.73 9.96 -14.89
N ASP A 178 6.96 8.89 -15.67
CA ASP A 178 7.85 7.76 -15.31
C ASP A 178 9.22 8.23 -14.79
N LEU A 179 9.82 9.22 -15.44
CA LEU A 179 11.13 9.74 -15.03
C LEU A 179 11.11 10.26 -13.59
N GLU A 180 10.09 11.02 -13.21
CA GLU A 180 9.95 11.55 -11.85
C GLU A 180 9.69 10.43 -10.84
N LEU A 181 8.79 9.50 -11.17
CA LEU A 181 8.47 8.35 -10.33
C LEU A 181 9.72 7.50 -10.06
N ARG A 182 10.46 7.19 -11.12
CA ARG A 182 11.67 6.37 -11.09
C ARG A 182 12.80 7.03 -10.31
N GLN A 183 13.02 8.33 -10.52
CA GLN A 183 14.03 9.09 -9.78
C GLN A 183 13.71 9.11 -8.28
N LEU A 184 12.46 9.42 -7.92
CA LEU A 184 12.04 9.46 -6.52
C LEU A 184 12.13 8.08 -5.85
N ALA A 185 11.64 7.03 -6.50
CA ALA A 185 11.78 5.66 -5.99
C ALA A 185 13.24 5.23 -5.85
N SER A 186 14.13 5.64 -6.76
CA SER A 186 15.57 5.36 -6.67
C SER A 186 16.22 6.08 -5.49
N LEU A 187 15.80 7.31 -5.16
CA LEU A 187 16.27 8.02 -3.97
C LEU A 187 15.87 7.30 -2.68
N VAL A 188 14.63 6.80 -2.63
CA VAL A 188 14.11 6.01 -1.50
C VAL A 188 14.91 4.70 -1.36
N ALA A 189 15.06 3.93 -2.43
CA ALA A 189 15.83 2.69 -2.43
C ALA A 189 17.28 2.92 -1.98
N ARG A 190 17.93 3.98 -2.48
CA ARG A 190 19.29 4.36 -2.08
C ARG A 190 19.39 4.73 -0.61
N LYS A 191 18.38 5.44 -0.06
CA LYS A 191 18.35 5.78 1.37
C LYS A 191 18.29 4.51 2.23
N VAL A 192 17.42 3.57 1.90
CA VAL A 192 17.31 2.27 2.59
C VAL A 192 18.64 1.50 2.50
N TYR A 193 19.20 1.37 1.29
CA TYR A 193 20.48 0.69 1.09
C TYR A 193 21.62 1.30 1.92
N ASN A 194 21.67 2.62 2.04
CA ASN A 194 22.71 3.29 2.83
C ASN A 194 22.62 2.97 4.32
N ILE A 195 21.43 2.65 4.84
CA ILE A 195 21.20 2.34 6.26
C ILE A 195 21.49 0.87 6.55
N SER A 196 20.92 -0.04 5.76
CA SER A 196 20.87 -1.46 6.13
C SER A 196 21.46 -2.40 5.09
N LYS A 197 21.95 -1.85 3.97
CA LYS A 197 22.45 -2.60 2.80
C LYS A 197 21.40 -3.50 2.14
N VAL A 198 20.13 -3.28 2.46
CA VAL A 198 19.01 -3.96 1.80
C VAL A 198 18.76 -3.29 0.45
N GLU A 199 18.84 -4.06 -0.62
CA GLU A 199 18.57 -3.60 -1.97
C GLU A 199 17.07 -3.68 -2.26
N TYR A 200 16.51 -2.59 -2.81
CA TYR A 200 15.15 -2.54 -3.34
C TYR A 200 15.21 -2.32 -4.84
N LYS A 201 14.54 -3.18 -5.61
CA LYS A 201 14.37 -2.99 -7.06
C LYS A 201 13.39 -1.85 -7.30
N VAL A 202 13.61 -1.09 -8.36
CA VAL A 202 12.81 0.09 -8.71
C VAL A 202 12.36 -0.01 -10.15
N GLY A 203 11.06 0.18 -10.40
CA GLY A 203 10.52 0.21 -11.75
C GLY A 203 9.00 0.18 -11.79
N THR A 204 8.45 0.11 -13.00
CA THR A 204 7.01 -0.12 -13.13
C THR A 204 6.67 -1.51 -12.61
N SER A 205 5.46 -1.67 -12.08
CA SER A 205 4.98 -2.95 -11.57
C SER A 205 5.00 -4.04 -12.64
N ALA A 206 4.62 -3.71 -13.88
CA ALA A 206 4.61 -4.65 -14.99
C ALA A 206 6.01 -5.13 -15.38
N GLN A 207 6.98 -4.21 -15.48
CA GLN A 207 8.34 -4.51 -15.92
C GLN A 207 9.17 -5.19 -14.83
N THR A 208 8.90 -4.89 -13.55
CA THR A 208 9.72 -5.37 -12.42
C THR A 208 9.22 -6.69 -11.87
N LEU A 209 7.89 -6.89 -11.83
CA LEU A 209 7.27 -8.11 -11.35
C LEU A 209 6.57 -8.82 -12.50
N ASN A 210 5.31 -8.46 -12.75
CA ASN A 210 4.44 -9.05 -13.77
C ASN A 210 3.31 -8.08 -14.09
N ILE A 211 2.71 -8.23 -15.27
CA ILE A 211 1.48 -7.51 -15.64
C ILE A 211 0.35 -7.91 -14.69
N VAL A 212 -0.33 -6.91 -14.11
CA VAL A 212 -1.45 -7.06 -13.18
C VAL A 212 -2.45 -5.93 -13.38
N SER A 213 -3.75 -6.25 -13.39
CA SER A 213 -4.82 -5.26 -13.55
C SER A 213 -5.64 -5.08 -12.28
N GLY A 214 -6.41 -3.98 -12.20
CA GLY A 214 -7.30 -3.71 -11.07
C GLY A 214 -6.59 -3.46 -9.74
N SER A 215 -5.37 -2.92 -9.77
CA SER A 215 -4.63 -2.56 -8.56
C SER A 215 -5.03 -1.19 -8.00
N SER A 216 -4.93 -1.04 -6.69
CA SER A 216 -5.23 0.22 -5.99
C SER A 216 -4.34 1.38 -6.45
N ARG A 217 -3.05 1.10 -6.67
CA ARG A 217 -2.05 2.06 -7.13
C ARG A 217 -2.35 2.60 -8.52
N ASP A 218 -2.60 1.73 -9.50
CA ASP A 218 -2.87 2.16 -10.87
C ASP A 218 -4.18 2.94 -10.93
N TRP A 219 -5.18 2.55 -10.14
CA TRP A 219 -6.43 3.28 -10.02
C TRP A 219 -6.26 4.66 -9.36
N ALA A 220 -5.47 4.75 -8.28
CA ALA A 220 -5.17 6.02 -7.62
C ALA A 220 -4.45 7.00 -8.57
N TYR A 221 -3.53 6.49 -9.39
CA TYR A 221 -2.85 7.29 -10.41
C TYR A 221 -3.79 7.67 -11.56
N GLY A 222 -4.38 6.70 -12.24
CA GLY A 222 -5.09 6.88 -13.51
C GLY A 222 -6.50 7.43 -13.39
N VAL A 223 -7.18 7.22 -12.24
CA VAL A 223 -8.56 7.66 -12.03
C VAL A 223 -8.64 8.81 -11.02
N CYS A 224 -7.82 8.79 -9.97
CA CYS A 224 -7.84 9.84 -8.95
C CYS A 224 -6.84 10.98 -9.20
N ASN A 225 -6.06 10.94 -10.29
CA ASN A 225 -5.05 11.94 -10.64
C ASN A 225 -4.01 12.19 -9.54
N ILE A 226 -3.66 11.16 -8.77
CA ILE A 226 -2.59 11.22 -7.78
C ILE A 226 -1.28 10.87 -8.49
N SER A 227 -0.56 11.89 -8.96
CA SER A 227 0.60 11.75 -9.86
C SER A 227 1.79 11.00 -9.25
N LEU A 228 1.86 10.89 -7.93
CA LEU A 228 2.87 10.08 -7.23
C LEU A 228 2.15 8.94 -6.51
N ALA A 229 2.07 7.78 -7.16
CA ALA A 229 1.47 6.58 -6.61
C ALA A 229 2.49 5.45 -6.62
N PHE A 230 2.77 4.86 -5.46
CA PHE A 230 3.74 3.79 -5.33
C PHE A 230 3.17 2.60 -4.59
N THR A 231 3.70 1.42 -4.92
CA THR A 231 3.59 0.21 -4.11
C THR A 231 4.96 -0.07 -3.51
N ILE A 232 5.05 -0.23 -2.20
CA ILE A 232 6.27 -0.68 -1.53
C ILE A 232 6.07 -2.15 -1.15
N GLU A 233 6.87 -3.03 -1.75
CA GLU A 233 6.98 -4.44 -1.36
C GLU A 233 8.16 -4.59 -0.39
N LEU A 234 7.88 -4.67 0.92
CA LEU A 234 8.90 -4.74 1.98
C LEU A 234 9.78 -6.00 1.91
N GLU A 235 10.85 -6.02 2.71
CA GLU A 235 11.80 -7.13 2.81
C GLU A 235 11.11 -8.48 3.04
N ALA A 236 11.54 -9.47 2.25
CA ALA A 236 11.15 -10.86 2.37
C ALA A 236 11.98 -11.59 3.41
N HIS A 237 11.37 -12.58 4.09
CA HIS A 237 12.17 -13.59 4.74
C HIS A 237 12.83 -14.48 3.68
N LEU A 238 14.12 -14.27 3.45
CA LEU A 238 14.93 -15.08 2.54
C LEU A 238 15.18 -16.46 3.17
N ASN A 239 14.25 -17.39 2.98
CA ASN A 239 14.42 -18.81 3.23
C ASN A 239 14.24 -19.60 1.91
N THR A 240 14.55 -20.88 1.92
CA THR A 240 14.62 -21.72 0.72
C THR A 240 13.29 -21.89 -0.03
N ARG A 241 12.12 -21.60 0.58
CA ARG A 241 10.80 -21.73 -0.05
C ARG A 241 10.13 -20.37 -0.29
N HIS A 242 9.49 -20.24 -1.45
CA HIS A 242 8.75 -19.02 -1.84
C HIS A 242 7.67 -18.60 -0.83
N CYS A 243 6.95 -19.54 -0.21
CA CYS A 243 5.92 -19.22 0.78
C CYS A 243 6.49 -18.62 2.08
N ASP A 244 7.74 -18.96 2.43
CA ASP A 244 8.36 -18.51 3.68
C ASP A 244 8.63 -17.00 3.67
N ARG A 245 8.64 -16.35 2.49
CA ARG A 245 8.88 -14.91 2.34
C ARG A 245 7.93 -14.03 3.16
N PHE A 246 6.70 -14.52 3.38
CA PHE A 246 5.67 -13.83 4.15
C PHE A 246 5.75 -14.11 5.66
N ILE A 247 6.59 -15.05 6.09
CA ILE A 247 6.79 -15.47 7.49
C ILE A 247 8.05 -14.78 8.03
N MET A 248 7.95 -13.47 8.27
CA MET A 248 9.05 -12.68 8.83
C MET A 248 9.25 -13.00 10.32
N PRO A 249 10.46 -13.40 10.76
CA PRO A 249 10.76 -13.58 12.17
C PRO A 249 10.53 -12.28 12.96
N PRO A 250 9.84 -12.30 14.11
CA PRO A 250 9.52 -11.08 14.87
C PRO A 250 10.73 -10.18 15.16
N ARG A 251 11.89 -10.78 15.47
CA ARG A 251 13.16 -10.06 15.71
C ARG A 251 13.66 -9.24 14.52
N LYS A 252 13.24 -9.54 13.29
CA LYS A 252 13.62 -8.81 12.07
C LYS A 252 12.64 -7.67 11.74
N ILE A 253 11.39 -7.72 12.24
CA ILE A 253 10.35 -6.75 11.88
C ILE A 253 10.81 -5.32 12.17
N ASN A 254 11.37 -5.06 13.35
CA ASN A 254 11.82 -3.71 13.73
C ASN A 254 12.87 -3.17 12.75
N LYS A 255 13.82 -4.01 12.31
CA LYS A 255 14.82 -3.61 11.31
C LYS A 255 14.13 -3.16 10.02
N VAL A 256 13.25 -4.00 9.47
CA VAL A 256 12.55 -3.74 8.19
C VAL A 256 11.69 -2.47 8.25
N VAL A 257 10.91 -2.30 9.32
CA VAL A 257 10.02 -1.13 9.41
C VAL A 257 10.78 0.18 9.65
N SER A 258 11.89 0.11 10.40
CA SER A 258 12.73 1.27 10.69
C SER A 258 13.54 1.74 9.47
N GLU A 259 14.15 0.83 8.71
CA GLU A 259 14.89 1.19 7.49
C GLU A 259 13.97 1.78 6.42
N MET A 260 12.77 1.22 6.23
CA MET A 260 11.84 1.73 5.23
C MET A 260 11.20 3.05 5.68
N PHE A 261 11.00 3.27 6.99
CA PHE A 261 10.54 4.57 7.48
C PHE A 261 11.51 5.70 7.11
N GLU A 262 12.81 5.45 7.17
CA GLU A 262 13.82 6.39 6.68
C GLU A 262 13.72 6.65 5.17
N GLY A 263 13.34 5.63 4.39
CA GLY A 263 12.97 5.78 2.98
C GLY A 263 11.71 6.64 2.79
N ILE A 264 10.67 6.43 3.60
CA ILE A 264 9.43 7.21 3.59
C ILE A 264 9.68 8.68 3.92
N LYS A 265 10.68 9.00 4.75
CA LYS A 265 11.10 10.39 4.97
C LYS A 265 11.64 11.07 3.71
N VAL A 266 12.21 10.32 2.74
CA VAL A 266 12.61 10.88 1.43
C VAL A 266 11.37 11.31 0.64
N PHE A 267 10.33 10.48 0.62
CA PHE A 267 9.05 10.85 0.03
C PHE A 267 8.48 12.11 0.70
N TYR A 268 8.46 12.16 2.05
CA TYR A 268 8.03 13.33 2.79
C TYR A 268 8.79 14.59 2.37
N THR A 269 10.12 14.56 2.35
CA THR A 269 10.95 15.72 1.96
C THR A 269 10.61 16.18 0.55
N PHE A 270 10.46 15.26 -0.41
CA PHE A 270 10.04 15.60 -1.77
C PHE A 270 8.68 16.30 -1.80
N ILE A 271 7.68 15.77 -1.07
CA ILE A 271 6.35 16.37 -1.00
C ILE A 271 6.39 17.74 -0.32
N LYS A 272 7.15 17.85 0.78
CA LYS A 272 7.32 19.08 1.52
C LYS A 272 7.88 20.17 0.61
N ASP A 273 8.99 19.89 -0.05
CA ASP A 273 9.73 20.88 -0.85
C ASP A 273 8.98 21.25 -2.14
N LYS A 274 8.27 20.30 -2.76
CA LYS A 274 7.55 20.53 -4.03
C LYS A 274 6.17 21.17 -3.84
N TYR A 275 5.46 20.87 -2.74
CA TYR A 275 4.03 21.20 -2.60
C TYR A 275 3.65 21.98 -1.35
N SER A 276 4.55 22.17 -0.38
CA SER A 276 4.23 23.01 0.78
C SER A 276 4.38 24.48 0.42
N VAL A 277 3.37 25.28 0.75
CA VAL A 277 3.44 26.74 0.63
C VAL A 277 4.40 27.27 1.69
N HIS A 278 5.35 28.12 1.29
CA HIS A 278 6.24 28.84 2.19
C HIS A 278 5.47 29.86 3.03
#